data_AF-A0A2N3F015-F1
#
_entry.id   AF-A0A2N3F015-F1
#
_cell.length_a   1.000
_cell.length_b   1.000
_cell.length_c   1.000
_cell.angle_alpha   90.00
_cell.angle_beta   90.00
_cell.angle_gamma   90.00
#
_symmetry.space_group_name_H-M   'P 1'
#
loop_
_entity.id
_entity.type
_entity.pdbx_description
1 polymer ?
#
loop_
_entity_poly.entity_id
_entity_poly.type
_entity_poly.pdbx_seq_one_letter_code
_entity_poly.pdbx_strand_id
1 'polypeptide(L)' 'MERHPHIQRAAEALEASFLAEMLKFSGLGEQTNSFSGSAGEAQFASFHREALAQAIARRGGLGLAGMIAASLRERSHDE' A
#
# COMPACT_ATOMS: atom_id res chain seq x y z
N MET A 1 -13.82 -7.13 -22.79
CA MET A 1 -13.21 -7.40 -21.47
C MET A 1 -13.77 -6.37 -20.51
N GLU A 2 -14.77 -6.74 -19.71
CA GLU A 2 -15.36 -5.82 -18.73
C GLU A 2 -14.29 -5.38 -17.72
N ARG A 3 -14.09 -4.06 -17.62
CA ARG A 3 -13.27 -3.49 -16.55
C ARG A 3 -14.14 -3.47 -15.32
N HIS A 4 -13.75 -4.20 -14.27
CA HIS A 4 -14.31 -4.06 -12.92
C HIS A 4 -13.48 -3.00 -12.17
N PRO A 5 -13.83 -1.69 -12.25
CA PRO A 5 -13.02 -0.63 -11.68
C PRO A 5 -12.92 -0.73 -10.15
N HIS A 6 -13.90 -1.34 -9.49
CA HIS A 6 -13.88 -1.57 -8.05
C HIS A 6 -12.85 -2.63 -7.64
N ILE A 7 -12.70 -3.72 -8.42
CA ILE A 7 -11.68 -4.76 -8.16
C ILE A 7 -10.28 -4.18 -8.36
N GLN A 8 -10.07 -3.42 -9.45
CA GLN A 8 -8.78 -2.77 -9.71
C GLN A 8 -8.40 -1.80 -8.59
N ARG A 9 -9.33 -0.94 -8.14
CA ARG A 9 -9.10 -0.01 -7.03
C ARG A 9 -8.83 -0.73 -5.71
N ALA A 10 -9.58 -1.80 -5.41
CA ALA A 10 -9.37 -2.59 -4.19
C ALA A 10 -8.00 -3.27 -4.20
N ALA A 11 -7.58 -3.80 -5.35
CA ALA A 11 -6.28 -4.44 -5.50
C ALA A 11 -5.12 -3.43 -5.40
N GLU A 12 -5.26 -2.24 -6.00
CA GLU A 12 -4.29 -1.15 -5.87
C GLU A 12 -4.19 -0.65 -4.42
N ALA A 13 -5.31 -0.51 -3.72
CA ALA A 13 -5.34 -0.16 -2.30
C ALA A 13 -4.64 -1.22 -1.44
N LEU A 14 -4.83 -2.51 -1.75
CA LEU A 14 -4.17 -3.59 -1.03
C LEU A 14 -2.64 -3.58 -1.25
N GLU A 15 -2.19 -3.33 -2.48
CA GLU A 15 -0.77 -3.17 -2.79
C GLU A 15 -0.17 -1.94 -2.09
N ALA A 16 -0.90 -0.82 -2.03
CA ALA A 16 -0.47 0.36 -1.28
C ALA A 16 -0.31 0.06 0.22
N SER A 17 -1.26 -0.65 0.84
CA SER A 17 -1.14 -1.05 2.25
C SER A 17 0.06 -1.97 2.49
N PHE A 18 0.32 -2.92 1.58
CA PHE A 18 1.50 -3.76 1.65
C PHE A 18 2.80 -2.94 1.56
N LEU A 19 2.88 -2.02 0.61
CA LEU A 19 4.04 -1.13 0.44
C LEU A 19 4.27 -0.25 1.67
N ALA A 20 3.21 0.27 2.30
CA ALA A 20 3.34 1.09 3.51
C ALA A 20 4.00 0.32 4.68
N GLU A 21 3.68 -0.99 4.81
CA GLU A 21 4.33 -1.87 5.77
C GLU A 21 5.77 -2.18 5.35
N MET A 22 6.06 -2.44 4.07
CA MET A 22 7.44 -2.67 3.62
C MET A 22 8.33 -1.44 3.86
N LEU A 23 7.80 -0.24 3.64
CA LEU A 23 8.49 1.01 3.94
C LEU A 23 8.74 1.18 5.45
N LYS A 24 7.83 0.70 6.29
CA LYS A 24 8.06 0.65 7.75
C LYS A 24 9.24 -0.24 8.08
N PHE A 25 9.23 -1.47 7.57
CA PHE A 25 10.26 -2.48 7.84
C PHE A 25 11.62 -2.11 7.24
N SER A 26 11.67 -1.27 6.20
CA SER A 26 12.93 -0.74 5.68
C SER A 26 13.53 0.38 6.53
N GLY A 27 12.85 0.78 7.62
CA GLY A 27 13.27 1.86 8.50
C GLY A 27 12.88 3.26 8.02
N LEU A 28 12.01 3.38 6.99
CA LEU A 28 11.60 4.70 6.51
C LEU A 28 10.74 5.41 7.57
N GLY A 29 11.27 6.52 8.09
CA GLY A 29 10.60 7.29 9.14
C GLY A 29 10.88 6.79 10.56
N GLU A 30 11.78 5.81 10.73
CA GLU A 30 12.39 5.53 12.03
C GLU A 30 13.51 6.55 12.28
N GLN A 31 13.44 7.27 13.41
CA GLN A 31 14.54 8.10 13.89
C GLN A 31 15.20 7.42 15.08
N THR A 32 16.53 7.32 15.06
CA THR A 32 17.33 6.58 16.05
C THR A 32 17.89 7.45 17.18
N ASN A 33 17.43 8.69 17.32
CA ASN A 33 17.99 9.65 18.28
C ASN A 33 17.15 9.76 19.55
N SER A 34 17.79 9.94 20.72
CA SER A 34 17.13 10.08 22.03
C SER A 34 16.18 11.27 22.19
N PHE A 35 15.96 12.06 21.13
CA PHE A 35 15.05 13.20 21.08
C PHE A 35 13.87 13.01 20.10
N SER A 36 13.82 11.88 19.36
CA SER A 36 12.72 11.53 18.47
C SER A 36 11.74 10.60 19.19
N GLY A 37 10.45 10.86 19.11
CA GLY A 37 9.45 10.01 19.77
C GLY A 37 8.23 10.74 20.37
N SER A 38 8.00 12.00 20.03
CA SER A 38 6.68 12.57 20.32
C SER A 38 5.63 11.82 19.49
N ALA A 39 4.45 11.54 20.07
CA ALA A 39 3.38 10.81 19.36
C ALA A 39 3.00 11.45 18.02
N GLY A 40 3.17 12.77 17.87
CA GLY A 40 2.95 13.48 16.63
C GLY A 40 3.92 13.07 15.51
N GLU A 41 5.20 12.90 15.84
CA GLU A 41 6.24 12.53 14.88
C GLU A 41 6.03 11.12 14.30
N ALA A 42 5.64 10.16 15.14
CA ALA A 42 5.32 8.80 14.69
C ALA A 42 4.12 8.77 13.72
N GLN A 43 3.11 9.62 13.95
CA GLN A 43 1.98 9.78 13.04
C GLN A 43 2.38 10.42 11.73
N PHE A 44 3.25 11.45 11.74
CA PHE A 44 3.80 12.02 10.51
C PHE A 44 4.57 10.98 9.70
N ALA A 45 5.37 10.13 10.34
CA ALA A 45 6.05 9.03 9.66
C ALA A 45 5.07 8.03 9.04
N SER A 46 3.96 7.70 9.71
CA SER A 46 2.90 6.84 9.15
C SER A 46 2.27 7.47 7.91
N PHE A 47 1.82 8.73 8.00
CA PHE A 47 1.21 9.43 6.88
C PHE A 47 2.17 9.58 5.70
N HIS A 48 3.46 9.81 5.96
CA HIS A 48 4.47 9.87 4.91
C HIS A 48 4.62 8.53 4.17
N ARG A 49 4.72 7.42 4.93
CA ARG A 49 4.79 6.07 4.36
C ARG A 49 3.54 5.73 3.54
N GLU A 50 2.35 6.03 4.06
CA GLU A 50 1.07 5.81 3.36
C GLU A 50 0.99 6.61 2.06
N ALA A 51 1.32 7.90 2.09
CA ALA A 51 1.29 8.75 0.91
C ALA A 51 2.27 8.26 -0.17
N LEU A 52 3.49 7.87 0.23
CA LEU A 52 4.49 7.33 -0.68
C LEU A 52 4.04 5.98 -1.27
N ALA A 53 3.55 5.07 -0.43
CA ALA A 53 3.07 3.76 -0.86
C ALA A 53 1.93 3.86 -1.88
N GLN A 54 0.97 4.76 -1.65
CA GLN A 54 -0.10 5.05 -2.61
C GLN A 54 0.42 5.63 -3.92
N ALA A 55 1.43 6.51 -3.88
CA ALA A 55 2.03 7.07 -5.08
C ALA A 55 2.79 6.02 -5.90
N ILE A 56 3.46 5.08 -5.23
CA ILE A 56 4.15 3.93 -5.85
C ILE A 56 3.11 3.00 -6.50
N ALA A 57 2.07 2.60 -5.78
CA ALA A 57 1.00 1.73 -6.30
C ALA A 57 0.33 2.34 -7.56
N ARG A 58 -0.04 3.63 -7.51
CA ARG A 58 -0.63 4.36 -8.66
C ARG A 58 0.25 4.38 -9.90
N ARG A 59 1.58 4.31 -9.73
CA ARG A 59 2.56 4.34 -10.83
C ARG A 59 2.91 2.94 -11.36
N GLY A 60 2.22 1.90 -10.89
CA GLY A 60 2.43 0.51 -11.31
C GLY A 60 2.95 -0.41 -10.20
N GLY A 61 3.32 0.14 -9.05
CA GLY A 61 3.64 -0.64 -7.85
C GLY A 61 4.77 -1.66 -8.06
N LEU A 62 4.57 -2.83 -7.45
CA LEU A 62 5.36 -4.04 -7.63
C LEU A 62 4.67 -5.03 -8.59
N GLY A 63 3.50 -4.67 -9.13
CA GLY A 63 2.65 -5.53 -9.95
C GLY A 63 1.72 -6.45 -9.13
N LEU A 64 1.66 -6.29 -7.81
CA LEU A 64 0.78 -7.11 -6.95
C LEU A 64 -0.70 -6.81 -7.23
N ALA A 65 -1.06 -5.55 -7.49
CA ALA A 65 -2.44 -5.19 -7.79
C ALA A 65 -3.02 -5.98 -8.99
N GLY A 66 -2.19 -6.24 -10.01
CA GLY A 66 -2.59 -7.05 -11.16
C GLY A 66 -2.91 -8.50 -10.78
N MET A 67 -2.04 -9.12 -9.98
CA MET A 67 -2.23 -10.50 -9.49
C MET A 67 -3.43 -10.61 -8.56
N ILE A 68 -3.57 -9.69 -7.61
CA ILE A 68 -4.71 -9.62 -6.67
C ILE A 68 -6.02 -9.46 -7.44
N ALA A 69 -6.06 -8.54 -8.42
CA ALA A 69 -7.25 -8.31 -9.23
C ALA A 69 -7.62 -9.52 -10.10
N ALA A 70 -6.64 -10.33 -10.52
CA ALA A 70 -6.91 -11.59 -11.21
C ALA A 70 -7.55 -12.61 -10.25
N SER A 71 -6.95 -12.83 -9.07
CA SER A 71 -7.49 -13.77 -8.07
C SER A 71 -8.86 -13.37 -7.52
N LEU A 72 -9.15 -12.07 -7.39
CA LEU A 72 -10.47 -11.59 -6.98
C LEU A 72 -11.54 -11.84 -8.06
N ARG A 73 -11.18 -11.72 -9.33
CA ARG A 73 -12.11 -12.00 -10.46
C ARG A 73 -12.42 -13.48 -10.60
N GLU A 74 -11.44 -14.34 -10.38
CA GLU A 74 -11.62 -15.81 -10.40
C GLU A 74 -12.66 -16.23 -9.36
N ARG A 75 -12.51 -15.78 -8.10
CA ARG A 75 -13.50 -16.05 -7.05
C ARG A 75 -14.90 -15.53 -7.34
N SER A 76 -15.03 -14.36 -7.99
CA SER A 76 -16.35 -13.82 -8.34
C SER A 76 -17.02 -14.53 -9.53
N HIS A 77 -16.27 -15.35 -10.28
CA HIS A 77 -16.78 -16.14 -11.40
C HIS A 77 -17.18 -17.57 -11.00
N ASP A 78 -16.68 -18.06 -9.87
CA ASP A 78 -17.00 -19.39 -9.31
C ASP A 78 -18.23 -19.38 -8.39
N GLU A 79 -18.82 -18.21 -8.10
CA GLU A 79 -20.14 -18.04 -7.47
C GLU A 79 -21.23 -17.74 -8.51
#